data_AF-A0A7U9L1Z2-F1
#
_entry.id   AF-A0A7U9L1Z2-F1
#
_cell.length_a   1.000
_cell.length_b   1.000
_cell.length_c   1.000
_cell.angle_alpha   90.00
_cell.angle_beta   90.00
_cell.angle_gamma   90.00
#
_symmetry.space_group_name_H-M   'P 1'
#
loop_
_entity.id
_entity.type
_entity.pdbx_description
1 polymer ?
#
loop_
_entity_poly.entity_id
_entity_poly.type
_entity_poly.pdbx_seq_one_letter_code
_entity_poly.pdbx_strand_id
1 'polypeptide(L)'
;MRSEFGWLLRAAVFETGVAAAAVACPEVPLSTLLVVGPLLAAQRLPTRATAAFAAVATLLVLAIPTVFRDTVPPPTVQDHAVRVALIAFCSLWAVLTAHDRTLSKAALEHMTHLAEVSQQALARPLPAELGGLAMAVRSRSASEGALVGGDLHDAVLMPSGPRLIIGDVTGHGLGAVRLSSAVLCAFRHTAATEPDLVRLAHTLDDRVRTELGDEDFVTLLLADFVPGGVHLVNCGHPPPLRVGGRLDLLESPDPSPPLGLSPTPRLHTIRLSPSSAYSCTPTASPRPATRRAPRSPSTARSGPHCPPPP
;
A
#
# COMPACT_ATOMS: atom_id res chain seq x y z
N MET A 1 4.42 20.24 -0.88
CA MET A 1 4.10 21.68 -0.96
C MET A 1 3.89 22.38 0.39
N ARG A 2 2.79 22.19 1.16
CA ARG A 2 2.58 22.93 2.44
C ARG A 2 3.65 22.64 3.51
N SER A 3 4.19 21.43 3.55
CA SER A 3 5.26 21.04 4.49
C SER A 3 6.62 21.67 4.13
N GLU A 4 6.96 21.75 2.85
CA GLU A 4 8.26 22.26 2.37
C GLU A 4 8.42 23.76 2.62
N PHE A 5 7.36 24.53 2.40
CA PHE A 5 7.35 25.97 2.68
C PHE A 5 7.56 26.27 4.17
N GLY A 6 6.98 25.45 5.05
CA GLY A 6 7.19 25.58 6.50
C GLY A 6 8.64 25.32 6.94
N TRP A 7 9.34 24.41 6.27
CA TRP A 7 10.76 24.14 6.54
C TRP A 7 11.68 25.21 5.97
N LEU A 8 11.37 25.75 4.78
CA LEU A 8 12.09 26.90 4.21
C LEU A 8 12.05 28.11 5.15
N LEU A 9 10.87 28.43 5.68
CA LEU A 9 10.71 29.55 6.61
C LEU A 9 11.53 29.34 7.90
N ARG A 10 11.50 28.14 8.48
CA ARG A 10 12.26 27.83 9.71
C ARG A 10 13.78 27.93 9.49
N ALA A 11 14.29 27.43 8.37
CA ALA A 11 15.71 27.52 8.03
C ALA A 11 16.14 28.98 7.83
N ALA A 12 15.34 29.78 7.12
CA ALA A 12 15.60 31.20 6.91
C ALA A 12 15.57 32.02 8.21
N VAL A 13 14.60 31.75 9.09
CA VAL A 13 14.51 32.38 10.42
C VAL A 13 15.73 32.04 11.27
N PHE A 14 16.19 30.78 11.22
CA PHE A 14 17.38 30.36 11.95
C PHE A 14 18.64 31.09 11.47
N GLU A 15 18.91 31.13 10.16
CA GLU A 15 20.09 31.84 9.63
C GLU A 15 20.04 33.34 9.93
N THR A 16 18.88 33.97 9.77
CA THR A 16 18.70 35.39 10.07
C THR A 16 18.94 35.68 11.56
N GLY A 17 18.45 34.80 12.44
CA GLY A 17 18.65 34.90 13.88
C GLY A 17 20.13 34.75 14.28
N VAL A 18 20.84 33.79 13.69
CA VAL A 18 22.28 33.60 13.95
C VAL A 18 23.09 34.80 13.45
N ALA A 19 22.78 35.34 12.27
CA ALA A 19 23.45 36.52 11.75
C ALA A 19 23.23 37.76 12.64
N ALA A 20 22.00 38.00 13.09
CA ALA A 20 21.67 39.09 14.00
C ALA A 20 22.37 38.94 15.36
N ALA A 21 22.38 37.72 15.92
CA ALA A 21 23.07 37.43 17.18
C ALA A 21 24.59 37.60 17.07
N ALA A 22 25.19 37.25 15.94
CA ALA A 22 26.62 37.45 15.68
C ALA A 22 27.02 38.93 15.63
N VAL A 23 26.13 39.82 15.18
CA VAL A 23 26.34 41.27 15.21
C VAL A 23 26.09 41.85 16.60
N ALA A 24 25.06 41.37 17.31
CA ALA A 24 24.68 41.88 18.63
C ALA A 24 25.63 41.46 19.77
N CYS A 25 26.26 40.29 19.65
CA CYS A 25 27.16 39.72 20.66
C CYS A 25 28.56 39.43 20.07
N PRO A 26 29.36 40.46 19.74
CA PRO A 26 30.64 40.29 19.04
C PRO A 26 31.72 39.57 19.87
N GLU A 27 31.58 39.52 21.20
CA GLU A 27 32.50 38.81 22.10
C GLU A 27 32.42 37.29 21.97
N VAL A 28 31.30 36.77 21.44
CA VAL A 28 31.06 35.34 21.29
C VAL A 28 31.14 34.96 19.81
N PRO A 29 31.86 33.89 19.44
CA PRO A 29 32.06 33.48 18.05
C PRO A 29 30.84 32.79 17.41
N LEU A 30 29.66 33.44 17.48
CA LEU A 30 28.37 32.90 17.04
C LEU A 30 28.29 32.68 15.53
N SER A 31 29.16 33.31 14.74
CA SER A 31 29.24 33.09 13.29
C SER A 31 29.52 31.65 12.89
N THR A 32 30.10 30.83 13.77
CA THR A 32 30.31 29.38 13.55
C THR A 32 28.98 28.61 13.46
N LEU A 33 27.89 29.11 14.06
CA LEU A 33 26.57 28.47 14.03
C LEU A 33 25.87 28.59 12.67
N LEU A 34 26.39 29.42 11.75
CA LEU A 34 25.86 29.52 10.38
C LEU A 34 25.88 28.18 9.63
N VAL A 35 26.71 27.22 10.07
CA VAL A 35 26.78 25.86 9.52
C VAL A 35 25.49 25.05 9.69
N VAL A 36 24.69 25.37 10.71
CA VAL A 36 23.51 24.57 11.08
C VAL A 36 22.36 24.77 10.08
N GLY A 37 22.26 25.95 9.45
CA GLY A 37 21.25 26.26 8.43
C GLY A 37 21.34 25.33 7.20
N PRO A 38 22.50 25.26 6.53
CA PRO A 38 22.73 24.34 5.41
C PRO A 38 22.54 22.86 5.78
N LEU A 39 22.93 22.46 7.00
CA LEU A 39 22.78 21.08 7.46
C LEU A 39 21.30 20.68 7.67
N LEU A 40 20.50 21.56 8.29
CA LEU A 40 19.06 21.37 8.41
C LEU A 40 18.36 21.36 7.05
N ALA A 41 18.82 22.23 6.13
CA ALA A 41 18.33 22.26 4.76
C ALA A 41 18.59 20.93 4.04
N ALA A 42 19.80 20.36 4.14
CA ALA A 42 20.14 19.09 3.50
C ALA A 42 19.22 17.93 3.93
N GLN A 43 18.74 17.93 5.18
CA GLN A 43 17.86 16.88 5.70
C GLN A 43 16.43 16.92 5.17
N ARG A 44 15.94 18.03 4.61
CA ARG A 44 14.51 18.21 4.30
C ARG A 44 14.22 18.91 2.98
N LEU A 45 15.16 19.65 2.42
CA LEU A 45 14.98 20.50 1.25
C LEU A 45 15.69 19.93 0.01
N PRO A 46 15.25 20.32 -1.21
CA PRO A 46 15.90 19.92 -2.46
C PRO A 46 17.30 20.55 -2.60
N THR A 47 18.15 19.95 -3.43
CA THR A 47 19.56 20.38 -3.63
C THR A 47 19.70 21.86 -3.94
N ARG A 48 18.79 22.44 -4.75
CA ARG A 48 18.81 23.88 -5.10
C ARG A 48 18.60 24.79 -3.88
N ALA A 49 17.69 24.42 -2.98
CA ALA A 49 17.43 25.18 -1.77
C ALA A 49 18.59 25.05 -0.76
N THR A 50 19.12 23.84 -0.57
CA THR A 50 20.30 23.61 0.29
C THR A 50 21.53 24.37 -0.22
N ALA A 51 21.75 24.43 -1.54
CA ALA A 51 22.81 25.21 -2.14
C ALA A 51 22.64 26.73 -1.92
N ALA A 52 21.40 27.23 -1.95
CA ALA A 52 21.13 28.64 -1.65
C ALA A 52 21.47 28.98 -0.19
N PHE A 53 21.06 28.14 0.78
CA PHE A 53 21.43 28.34 2.20
C PHE A 53 22.95 28.23 2.42
N ALA A 54 23.62 27.26 1.80
CA ALA A 54 25.08 27.14 1.82
C ALA A 54 25.80 28.42 1.32
N ALA A 55 25.30 28.99 0.22
CA ALA A 55 25.83 30.24 -0.33
C ALA A 55 25.57 31.43 0.60
N VAL A 56 24.38 31.54 1.19
CA VAL A 56 24.03 32.60 2.15
C VAL A 56 24.88 32.50 3.40
N ALA A 57 25.03 31.31 4.00
CA ALA A 57 25.88 31.09 5.18
C ALA A 57 27.34 31.49 4.94
N THR A 58 27.88 31.14 3.75
CA THR A 58 29.26 31.47 3.37
C THR A 58 29.42 32.97 3.10
N LEU A 59 28.45 33.61 2.46
CA LEU A 59 28.45 35.05 2.24
C LEU A 59 28.36 35.81 3.56
N LEU A 60 27.49 35.39 4.48
CA LEU A 60 27.34 36.01 5.80
C LEU A 60 28.62 35.93 6.62
N VAL A 61 29.34 34.80 6.61
CA VAL A 61 30.59 34.69 7.37
C VAL A 61 31.68 35.62 6.83
N LEU A 62 31.69 35.89 5.52
CA LEU A 62 32.62 36.84 4.88
C LEU A 62 32.19 38.31 5.05
N ALA A 63 30.88 38.57 4.99
CA ALA A 63 30.32 39.92 5.01
C ALA A 63 30.26 40.53 6.41
N ILE A 64 29.95 39.75 7.46
CA ILE A 64 29.76 40.31 8.82
C ILE A 64 31.00 41.09 9.31
N PRO A 65 32.23 40.55 9.27
CA PRO A 65 33.42 41.27 9.75
C PRO A 65 33.86 42.43 8.84
N THR A 66 33.42 42.44 7.57
CA THR A 66 33.84 43.44 6.58
C THR A 66 32.86 44.62 6.47
N VAL A 67 31.56 44.35 6.65
CA VAL A 67 30.48 45.35 6.59
C VAL A 67 30.28 46.00 7.96
N PHE A 68 30.33 45.22 9.05
CA PHE A 68 30.09 45.70 10.41
C PHE A 68 31.41 45.97 11.17
N ARG A 69 32.37 46.61 10.49
CA ARG A 69 33.71 46.89 11.05
C ARG A 69 33.69 47.75 12.30
N ASP A 70 32.68 48.62 12.43
CA ASP A 70 32.55 49.53 13.57
C ASP A 70 32.00 48.84 14.82
N THR A 71 31.31 47.70 14.67
CA THR A 71 30.67 46.97 15.78
C THR A 71 31.34 45.61 16.06
N VAL A 72 31.95 44.99 15.05
CA VAL A 72 32.62 43.70 15.15
C VAL A 72 34.13 43.93 14.96
N PRO A 73 34.96 43.70 16.00
CA PRO A 73 36.40 43.87 15.88
C PRO A 73 36.96 42.89 14.83
N PRO A 74 37.97 43.31 14.04
CA PRO A 74 38.53 42.47 12.99
C PRO A 74 39.12 41.18 13.61
N PRO A 75 38.68 39.99 13.16
CA PRO A 75 39.22 38.75 13.67
C PRO A 75 40.67 38.55 13.23
N THR A 76 41.42 37.74 13.99
CA THR A 76 42.74 37.25 13.56
C THR A 76 42.61 36.58 12.20
N VAL A 77 43.56 36.83 11.28
CA VAL A 77 43.55 36.26 9.92
C VAL A 77 43.44 34.73 9.97
N GLN A 78 44.13 34.09 10.91
CA GLN A 78 44.10 32.64 11.11
C GLN A 78 42.72 32.13 11.59
N ASP A 79 42.11 32.76 12.59
CA ASP A 79 40.79 32.35 13.11
C ASP A 79 39.68 32.53 12.08
N HIS A 80 39.76 33.63 11.30
CA HIS A 80 38.80 33.90 10.24
C HIS A 80 38.94 32.90 9.09
N ALA A 81 40.17 32.59 8.67
CA ALA A 81 40.45 31.61 7.63
C ALA A 81 39.96 30.21 8.03
N VAL A 82 40.21 29.78 9.27
CA VAL A 82 39.74 28.47 9.78
C VAL A 82 38.22 28.38 9.78
N ARG A 83 37.50 29.43 10.18
CA ARG A 83 36.02 29.42 10.17
C ARG A 83 35.43 29.40 8.77
N VAL A 84 35.97 30.22 7.87
CA VAL A 84 35.53 30.24 6.47
C VAL A 84 35.72 28.85 5.87
N ALA A 85 36.89 28.23 6.08
CA ALA A 85 37.18 26.88 5.59
C ALA A 85 36.23 25.83 6.17
N LEU A 86 35.97 25.84 7.48
CA LEU A 86 35.05 24.90 8.12
C LEU A 86 33.61 25.04 7.58
N ILE A 87 33.10 26.27 7.50
CA ILE A 87 31.73 26.52 7.00
C ILE A 87 31.62 26.13 5.53
N ALA A 88 32.61 26.48 4.70
CA ALA A 88 32.63 26.10 3.29
C ALA A 88 32.61 24.58 3.11
N PHE A 89 33.40 23.86 3.91
CA PHE A 89 33.50 22.41 3.86
C PHE A 89 32.20 21.73 4.29
N CYS A 90 31.66 22.10 5.46
CA CYS A 90 30.36 21.61 5.94
C CYS A 90 29.20 21.94 5.00
N SER A 91 29.22 23.13 4.38
CA SER A 91 28.23 23.53 3.38
C SER A 91 28.33 22.68 2.11
N LEU A 92 29.55 22.40 1.64
CA LEU A 92 29.79 21.52 0.51
C LEU A 92 29.25 20.11 0.78
N TRP A 93 29.57 19.53 1.93
CA TRP A 93 29.03 18.21 2.30
C TRP A 93 27.51 18.18 2.42
N ALA A 94 26.90 19.22 3.00
CA ALA A 94 25.44 19.34 3.08
C ALA A 94 24.79 19.32 1.67
N VAL A 95 25.40 20.00 0.69
CA VAL A 95 24.93 19.98 -0.70
C VAL A 95 25.12 18.60 -1.34
N LEU A 96 26.26 17.93 -1.12
CA LEU A 96 26.51 16.58 -1.63
C LEU A 96 25.50 15.56 -1.07
N THR A 97 25.26 15.57 0.25
CA THR A 97 24.24 14.71 0.87
C THR A 97 22.84 14.99 0.34
N ALA A 98 22.50 16.26 0.10
CA ALA A 98 21.23 16.63 -0.52
C ALA A 98 21.13 16.17 -1.98
N HIS A 99 22.25 16.14 -2.71
CA HIS A 99 22.32 15.64 -4.09
C HIS A 99 22.10 14.12 -4.13
N ASP A 100 22.85 13.35 -3.35
CA ASP A 100 22.70 11.89 -3.27
C ASP A 100 21.28 11.49 -2.87
N ARG A 101 20.69 12.21 -1.92
CA ARG A 101 19.30 12.00 -1.52
C ARG A 101 18.31 12.29 -2.65
N THR A 102 18.52 13.35 -3.41
CA THR A 102 17.64 13.73 -4.51
C THR A 102 17.72 12.69 -5.64
N LEU A 103 18.92 12.21 -5.95
CA LEU A 103 19.13 11.13 -6.91
C LEU A 103 18.48 9.82 -6.44
N SER A 104 18.66 9.45 -5.17
CA SER A 104 18.11 8.22 -4.59
C SER A 104 16.59 8.22 -4.60
N LYS A 105 15.97 9.37 -4.28
CA LYS A 105 14.51 9.55 -4.35
C LYS A 105 13.99 9.43 -5.78
N ALA A 106 14.63 10.12 -6.73
CA ALA A 106 14.23 10.07 -8.13
C ALA A 106 14.35 8.67 -8.72
N ALA A 107 15.39 7.92 -8.35
CA ALA A 107 15.55 6.51 -8.76
C ALA A 107 14.43 5.63 -8.20
N LEU A 108 14.06 5.80 -6.93
CA LEU A 108 12.99 5.04 -6.30
C LEU A 108 11.62 5.35 -6.94
N GLU A 109 11.32 6.64 -7.15
CA GLU A 109 10.07 7.10 -7.78
C GLU A 109 9.95 6.64 -9.24
N HIS A 110 11.05 6.59 -9.98
CA HIS A 110 11.05 6.11 -11.36
C HIS A 110 10.83 4.59 -11.46
N MET A 111 11.42 3.82 -10.54
CA MET A 111 11.20 2.37 -10.48
C MET A 111 9.76 2.02 -10.06
N THR A 112 9.18 2.74 -9.11
CA THR A 112 7.78 2.50 -8.69
C THR A 112 6.79 2.88 -9.80
N HIS A 113 7.01 4.01 -10.48
CA HIS A 113 6.12 4.46 -11.55
C HIS A 113 6.14 3.53 -12.79
N LEU A 114 7.31 2.98 -13.16
CA LEU A 114 7.39 2.00 -14.26
C LEU A 114 6.77 0.64 -13.90
N ALA A 115 6.86 0.23 -12.64
CA ALA A 115 6.18 -0.96 -12.14
C ALA A 115 4.65 -0.77 -12.16
N GLU A 116 4.14 0.37 -11.68
CA GLU A 116 2.71 0.69 -11.67
C GLU A 116 2.09 0.70 -13.08
N VAL A 117 2.76 1.34 -14.04
CA VAL A 117 2.27 1.40 -15.43
C VAL A 117 2.27 0.03 -16.10
N SER A 118 3.26 -0.81 -15.81
CA SER A 118 3.30 -2.19 -16.30
C SER A 118 2.22 -3.07 -15.66
N GLN A 119 1.86 -2.81 -14.41
CA GLN A 119 0.88 -3.58 -13.65
C GLN A 119 -0.57 -3.20 -14.01
N GLN A 120 -0.84 -1.94 -14.35
CA GLN A 120 -2.13 -1.54 -14.94
C GLN A 120 -2.44 -2.25 -16.26
N ALA A 121 -1.43 -2.70 -17.00
CA ALA A 121 -1.63 -3.45 -18.23
C ALA A 121 -2.19 -4.88 -18.00
N LEU A 122 -2.13 -5.40 -16.77
CA LEU A 122 -2.60 -6.74 -16.43
C LEU A 122 -4.07 -6.78 -15.98
N ALA A 123 -4.58 -5.68 -15.41
CA ALA A 123 -5.99 -5.52 -15.07
C ALA A 123 -6.80 -5.17 -16.33
N ARG A 124 -7.08 -6.19 -17.15
CA ARG A 124 -7.97 -6.02 -18.31
C ARG A 124 -9.37 -5.75 -17.76
N PRO A 125 -10.03 -4.63 -18.11
CA PRO A 125 -11.40 -4.38 -17.67
C PRO A 125 -12.28 -5.52 -18.19
N LEU A 126 -13.00 -6.18 -17.27
CA LEU A 126 -13.97 -7.20 -17.66
C LEU A 126 -15.02 -6.55 -18.58
N PRO A 127 -15.41 -7.21 -19.69
CA PRO A 127 -16.45 -6.69 -20.55
C PRO A 127 -17.76 -6.58 -19.76
N ALA A 128 -18.56 -5.55 -20.05
CA ALA A 128 -19.83 -5.34 -19.36
C ALA A 128 -20.79 -6.53 -19.51
N GLU A 129 -20.66 -7.27 -20.61
CA GLU A 129 -21.38 -8.52 -20.86
C GLU A 129 -20.43 -9.59 -21.41
N LEU A 130 -20.55 -10.83 -20.91
CA LEU A 130 -19.81 -11.99 -21.41
C LEU A 130 -20.73 -13.20 -21.41
N GLY A 131 -20.92 -13.84 -22.58
CA GLY A 131 -21.74 -15.05 -22.69
C GLY A 131 -23.17 -14.91 -22.13
N GLY A 132 -23.78 -13.72 -22.24
CA GLY A 132 -25.11 -13.43 -21.72
C GLY A 132 -25.17 -13.09 -20.21
N LEU A 133 -24.03 -13.00 -19.53
CA LEU A 133 -23.94 -12.49 -18.16
C LEU A 133 -23.47 -11.04 -18.15
N ALA A 134 -24.23 -10.18 -17.47
CA ALA A 134 -23.79 -8.84 -17.12
C ALA A 134 -22.77 -8.90 -15.98
N MET A 135 -21.64 -8.24 -16.15
CA MET A 135 -20.53 -8.24 -15.18
C MET A 135 -20.19 -6.82 -14.76
N ALA A 136 -19.90 -6.66 -13.48
CA ALA A 136 -19.42 -5.40 -12.92
C ALA A 136 -18.31 -5.68 -11.91
N VAL A 137 -17.22 -4.92 -11.98
CA VAL A 137 -16.11 -5.00 -11.03
C VAL A 137 -15.95 -3.66 -10.35
N ARG A 138 -15.75 -3.70 -9.03
CA ARG A 138 -15.39 -2.54 -8.24
C ARG A 138 -14.20 -2.87 -7.36
N SER A 139 -13.03 -2.37 -7.72
CA SER A 139 -11.84 -2.43 -6.87
C SER A 139 -11.69 -1.11 -6.09
N ARG A 140 -11.24 -1.21 -4.85
CA ARG A 140 -10.87 -0.07 -3.99
C ARG A 140 -9.53 -0.37 -3.33
N SER A 141 -8.48 0.30 -3.78
CA SER A 141 -7.15 0.22 -3.17
C SER A 141 -7.12 0.90 -1.81
N ALA A 142 -6.38 0.32 -0.87
CA ALA A 142 -6.27 0.80 0.51
C ALA A 142 -5.27 1.96 0.70
N SER A 143 -4.50 2.35 -0.31
CA SER A 143 -3.42 3.33 -0.17
C SER A 143 -3.39 4.35 -1.31
N GLU A 144 -3.33 5.64 -0.97
CA GLU A 144 -3.09 6.73 -1.93
C GLU A 144 -1.70 6.57 -2.56
N GLY A 145 -1.65 6.40 -3.88
CA GLY A 145 -0.40 6.27 -4.64
C GLY A 145 0.10 4.83 -4.82
N ALA A 146 -0.63 3.81 -4.37
CA ALA A 146 -0.36 2.42 -4.72
C ALA A 146 -1.58 1.83 -5.42
N LEU A 147 -1.50 1.68 -6.75
CA LEU A 147 -2.41 0.83 -7.55
C LEU A 147 -2.22 -0.68 -7.28
N VAL A 148 -1.49 -1.01 -6.22
CA VAL A 148 -0.90 -2.31 -5.92
C VAL A 148 -1.73 -2.99 -4.83
N GLY A 149 -2.64 -3.87 -5.23
CA GLY A 149 -3.37 -4.77 -4.34
C GLY A 149 -3.13 -6.23 -4.71
N GLY A 150 -3.29 -7.13 -3.73
CA GLY A 150 -3.27 -8.59 -3.93
C GLY A 150 -4.50 -9.13 -4.66
N ASP A 151 -5.56 -8.32 -4.80
CA ASP A 151 -6.79 -8.68 -5.47
C ASP A 151 -6.57 -8.94 -6.97
N LEU A 152 -7.00 -10.10 -7.45
CA LEU A 152 -6.97 -10.48 -8.86
C LEU A 152 -8.33 -10.95 -9.34
N HIS A 153 -8.67 -10.64 -10.58
CA HIS A 153 -9.88 -11.13 -11.24
C HIS A 153 -9.70 -11.18 -12.76
N ASP A 154 -10.35 -12.15 -13.40
CA ASP A 154 -10.39 -12.25 -14.87
C ASP A 154 -11.60 -13.11 -15.31
N ALA A 155 -11.92 -13.07 -16.59
CA ALA A 155 -12.98 -13.86 -17.18
C ALA A 155 -12.61 -14.32 -18.60
N VAL A 156 -12.91 -15.58 -18.91
CA VAL A 156 -12.72 -16.19 -20.22
C VAL A 156 -14.04 -16.80 -20.66
N LEU A 157 -14.41 -16.62 -21.93
CA LEU A 157 -15.59 -17.27 -22.50
C LEU A 157 -15.23 -18.68 -22.97
N MET A 158 -15.81 -19.70 -22.34
CA MET A 158 -15.71 -21.10 -22.76
C MET A 158 -16.89 -21.47 -23.67
N PRO A 159 -16.81 -22.57 -24.44
CA PRO A 159 -17.96 -23.11 -25.16
C PRO A 159 -19.15 -23.44 -24.26
N SER A 160 -18.91 -23.79 -22.99
CA SER A 160 -19.93 -24.07 -21.97
C SER A 160 -20.53 -22.82 -21.32
N GLY A 161 -19.87 -21.66 -21.47
CA GLY A 161 -20.27 -20.38 -20.87
C GLY A 161 -19.09 -19.62 -20.24
N PRO A 162 -19.34 -18.48 -19.58
CA PRO A 162 -18.29 -17.69 -18.94
C PRO A 162 -17.62 -18.42 -17.77
N ARG A 163 -16.29 -18.39 -17.74
CA ARG A 163 -15.44 -18.86 -16.65
C ARG A 163 -14.75 -17.68 -15.99
N LEU A 164 -14.89 -17.53 -14.68
CA LEU A 164 -14.34 -16.44 -13.89
C LEU A 164 -13.33 -16.94 -12.86
N ILE A 165 -12.35 -16.09 -12.58
CA ILE A 165 -11.39 -16.21 -11.49
C ILE A 165 -11.48 -14.95 -10.63
N ILE A 166 -11.50 -15.12 -9.31
CA ILE A 166 -11.39 -14.05 -8.32
C ILE A 166 -10.44 -14.56 -7.25
N GLY A 167 -9.50 -13.73 -6.79
CA GLY A 167 -8.58 -14.13 -5.74
C GLY A 167 -7.98 -12.95 -5.01
N ASP A 168 -7.31 -13.26 -3.91
CA ASP A 168 -6.53 -12.31 -3.12
C ASP A 168 -5.21 -12.98 -2.72
N VAL A 169 -4.11 -12.28 -2.98
CA VAL A 169 -2.75 -12.69 -2.69
C VAL A 169 -2.32 -12.15 -1.35
N THR A 170 -1.66 -12.97 -0.55
CA THR A 170 -1.11 -12.51 0.73
C THR A 170 -0.01 -11.48 0.60
N GLY A 171 0.01 -10.55 1.56
CA GLY A 171 1.02 -9.52 1.64
C GLY A 171 0.67 -8.27 0.83
N HIS A 172 1.66 -7.41 0.61
CA HIS A 172 1.47 -6.14 -0.07
C HIS A 172 2.74 -5.73 -0.82
N GLY A 173 2.60 -4.82 -1.78
CA GLY A 173 3.72 -4.32 -2.57
C GLY A 173 4.11 -5.24 -3.73
N LEU A 174 5.35 -5.11 -4.21
CA LEU A 174 5.78 -5.67 -5.50
C LEU A 174 5.74 -7.20 -5.55
N GLY A 175 5.99 -7.89 -4.44
CA GLY A 175 5.90 -9.36 -4.35
C GLY A 175 4.48 -9.88 -4.60
N ALA A 176 3.50 -9.29 -3.91
CA ALA A 176 2.09 -9.63 -4.08
C ALA A 176 1.60 -9.38 -5.52
N VAL A 177 2.09 -8.32 -6.18
CA VAL A 177 1.74 -8.05 -7.58
C VAL A 177 2.36 -9.06 -8.54
N ARG A 178 3.64 -9.42 -8.33
CA ARG A 178 4.30 -10.44 -9.16
C ARG A 178 3.53 -11.76 -9.09
N LEU A 179 3.13 -12.17 -7.89
CA LEU A 179 2.40 -13.39 -7.65
C LEU A 179 0.98 -13.36 -8.26
N SER A 180 0.23 -12.27 -8.09
CA SER A 180 -1.09 -12.12 -8.74
C SER A 180 -0.98 -12.10 -10.27
N SER A 181 0.07 -11.49 -10.82
CA SER A 181 0.37 -11.51 -12.26
C SER A 181 0.64 -12.93 -12.77
N ALA A 182 1.42 -13.72 -12.02
CA ALA A 182 1.72 -15.11 -12.34
C ALA A 182 0.45 -15.97 -12.35
N VAL A 183 -0.42 -15.81 -11.35
CA VAL A 183 -1.72 -16.50 -11.26
C VAL A 183 -2.61 -16.16 -12.46
N LEU A 184 -2.76 -14.86 -12.80
CA LEU A 184 -3.57 -14.42 -13.94
C LEU A 184 -3.01 -14.92 -15.27
N CYS A 185 -1.69 -14.91 -15.44
CA CYS A 185 -1.04 -15.44 -16.63
C CYS A 185 -1.27 -16.96 -16.76
N ALA A 186 -1.07 -17.70 -15.66
CA ALA A 186 -1.33 -19.13 -15.61
C ALA A 186 -2.79 -19.43 -15.95
N PHE A 187 -3.75 -18.71 -15.37
CA PHE A 187 -5.18 -18.82 -15.65
C PHE A 187 -5.50 -18.55 -17.12
N ARG A 188 -5.02 -17.44 -17.69
CA ARG A 188 -5.26 -17.13 -19.12
C ARG A 188 -4.77 -18.24 -20.04
N HIS A 189 -3.67 -18.89 -19.67
CA HIS A 189 -3.09 -19.97 -20.47
C HIS A 189 -3.81 -21.31 -20.30
N THR A 190 -4.38 -21.62 -19.13
CA THR A 190 -5.06 -22.93 -18.87
C THR A 190 -6.57 -22.90 -18.90
N ALA A 191 -7.21 -21.75 -18.65
CA ALA A 191 -8.65 -21.65 -18.51
C ALA A 191 -9.39 -22.15 -19.75
N ALA A 192 -8.84 -21.92 -20.94
CA ALA A 192 -9.42 -22.33 -22.22
C ALA A 192 -9.25 -23.81 -22.55
N THR A 193 -8.23 -24.47 -21.97
CA THR A 193 -7.87 -25.86 -22.31
C THR A 193 -8.36 -26.87 -21.29
N GLU A 194 -8.43 -26.47 -20.02
CA GLU A 194 -8.84 -27.38 -18.95
C GLU A 194 -10.38 -27.42 -18.86
N PRO A 195 -11.05 -28.56 -19.04
CA PRO A 195 -12.51 -28.60 -18.99
C PRO A 195 -13.07 -28.45 -17.58
N ASP A 196 -12.34 -28.87 -16.54
CA ASP A 196 -12.83 -28.98 -15.16
C ASP A 196 -12.19 -27.95 -14.23
N LEU A 197 -13.00 -27.36 -13.34
CA LEU A 197 -12.55 -26.35 -12.37
C LEU A 197 -11.62 -26.94 -11.30
N VAL A 198 -11.84 -28.19 -10.89
CA VAL A 198 -10.99 -28.84 -9.87
C VAL A 198 -9.58 -29.05 -10.43
N ARG A 199 -9.49 -29.57 -11.67
CA ARG A 199 -8.22 -29.66 -12.38
C ARG A 199 -7.57 -28.31 -12.66
N LEU A 200 -8.37 -27.29 -12.99
CA LEU A 200 -7.85 -25.94 -13.18
C LEU A 200 -7.19 -25.42 -11.90
N ALA A 201 -7.84 -25.59 -10.74
CA ALA A 201 -7.27 -25.20 -9.46
C ALA A 201 -5.94 -25.90 -9.15
N HIS A 202 -5.85 -27.22 -9.37
CA HIS A 202 -4.58 -27.95 -9.21
C HIS A 202 -3.49 -27.46 -10.18
N THR A 203 -3.86 -27.23 -11.45
CA THR A 203 -2.91 -26.74 -12.46
C THR A 203 -2.39 -25.34 -12.12
N LEU A 204 -3.25 -24.48 -11.56
CA LEU A 204 -2.84 -23.17 -11.07
C LEU A 204 -1.90 -23.28 -9.87
N ASP A 205 -2.21 -24.17 -8.91
CA ASP A 205 -1.36 -24.44 -7.75
C ASP A 205 0.05 -24.87 -8.20
N ASP A 206 0.12 -25.88 -9.07
CA ASP A 206 1.39 -26.43 -9.58
C ASP A 206 2.24 -25.37 -10.30
N ARG A 207 1.60 -24.52 -11.11
CA ARG A 207 2.30 -23.48 -11.89
C ARG A 207 2.79 -22.31 -11.05
N VAL A 208 2.09 -21.99 -9.98
CA VAL A 208 2.40 -20.83 -9.14
C VAL A 208 3.32 -21.23 -7.98
N ARG A 209 3.47 -22.54 -7.69
CA ARG A 209 4.37 -23.08 -6.65
C ARG A 209 5.80 -22.58 -6.72
N THR A 210 6.33 -22.27 -7.91
CA THR A 210 7.70 -21.74 -8.06
C THR A 210 7.83 -20.25 -7.77
N GLU A 211 6.71 -19.52 -7.78
CA GLU A 211 6.65 -18.08 -7.52
C GLU A 211 6.30 -17.75 -6.05
N LEU A 212 5.79 -18.75 -5.31
CA LEU A 212 5.41 -18.65 -3.90
C LEU A 212 6.64 -18.76 -2.99
N GLY A 213 6.79 -17.85 -2.03
CA GLY A 213 7.67 -18.03 -0.88
C GLY A 213 7.08 -18.99 0.16
N ASP A 214 7.87 -19.33 1.18
CA ASP A 214 7.50 -20.32 2.20
C ASP A 214 6.21 -19.99 2.97
N GLU A 215 5.87 -18.70 3.09
CA GLU A 215 4.69 -18.20 3.82
C GLU A 215 3.65 -17.53 2.89
N ASP A 216 3.88 -17.55 1.58
CA ASP A 216 2.97 -16.93 0.61
C ASP A 216 1.83 -17.89 0.26
N PHE A 217 0.62 -17.36 0.15
CA PHE A 217 -0.52 -18.11 -0.35
C PHE A 217 -1.48 -17.23 -1.15
N VAL A 218 -2.32 -17.85 -1.97
CA VAL A 218 -3.32 -17.14 -2.77
C VAL A 218 -4.70 -17.73 -2.52
N THR A 219 -5.61 -16.93 -1.98
CA THR A 219 -7.01 -17.31 -1.89
C THR A 219 -7.67 -17.20 -3.26
N LEU A 220 -8.48 -18.18 -3.64
CA LEU A 220 -9.04 -18.26 -4.98
C LEU A 220 -10.48 -18.75 -4.99
N LEU A 221 -11.30 -18.13 -5.83
CA LEU A 221 -12.62 -18.58 -6.22
C LEU A 221 -12.68 -18.69 -7.74
N LEU A 222 -12.97 -19.89 -8.22
CA LEU A 222 -13.23 -20.17 -9.63
C LEU A 222 -14.72 -20.41 -9.83
N ALA A 223 -15.27 -19.89 -10.93
CA ALA A 223 -16.68 -20.01 -11.25
C ALA A 223 -16.92 -20.29 -12.74
N ASP A 224 -17.65 -21.36 -13.04
CA ASP A 224 -18.16 -21.65 -14.38
C ASP A 224 -19.67 -21.43 -14.42
N PHE A 225 -20.08 -20.48 -15.25
CA PHE A 225 -21.48 -20.23 -15.51
C PHE A 225 -21.94 -21.14 -16.64
N VAL A 226 -22.87 -22.03 -16.30
CA VAL A 226 -23.52 -22.96 -17.24
C VAL A 226 -25.01 -22.64 -17.32
N PRO A 227 -25.72 -23.09 -18.37
CA PRO A 227 -27.16 -22.91 -18.45
C PRO A 227 -27.88 -23.43 -17.19
N GLY A 228 -28.54 -22.54 -16.46
CA GLY A 228 -29.32 -22.87 -15.26
C GLY A 228 -28.51 -23.04 -13.96
N GLY A 229 -27.20 -22.80 -13.97
CA GLY A 229 -26.38 -22.95 -12.76
C GLY A 229 -24.98 -22.34 -12.83
N VAL A 230 -24.31 -22.33 -11.68
CA VAL A 230 -22.90 -21.99 -11.55
C VAL A 230 -22.18 -23.14 -10.85
N HIS A 231 -21.08 -23.58 -11.43
CA HIS A 231 -20.14 -24.46 -10.76
C HIS A 231 -19.05 -23.61 -10.11
N LEU A 232 -18.75 -23.86 -8.83
CA LEU A 232 -17.80 -23.11 -8.04
C LEU A 232 -16.74 -24.04 -7.48
N VAL A 233 -15.49 -23.56 -7.44
CA VAL A 233 -14.41 -24.14 -6.66
C VAL A 233 -13.82 -23.02 -5.80
N ASN A 234 -13.81 -23.22 -4.49
CA ASN A 234 -13.31 -22.24 -3.54
C ASN A 234 -12.07 -22.80 -2.81
N CYS A 235 -10.92 -22.18 -3.06
CA CYS A 235 -9.63 -22.45 -2.43
C CYS A 235 -9.31 -21.32 -1.44
N GLY A 236 -9.92 -21.35 -0.26
CA GLY A 236 -9.64 -20.42 0.84
C GLY A 236 -10.17 -18.99 0.68
N HIS A 237 -10.98 -18.72 -0.35
CA HIS A 237 -11.59 -17.40 -0.57
C HIS A 237 -12.87 -17.23 0.28
N PRO A 238 -13.23 -16.01 0.69
CA PRO A 238 -14.52 -15.77 1.33
C PRO A 238 -15.70 -16.26 0.49
N PRO A 239 -16.76 -16.81 1.12
CA PRO A 239 -17.91 -17.36 0.39
C PRO A 239 -18.63 -16.28 -0.43
N PRO A 240 -18.95 -16.55 -1.70
CA PRO A 240 -19.66 -15.59 -2.54
C PRO A 240 -21.09 -15.36 -2.05
N LEU A 241 -21.63 -14.17 -2.33
CA LEU A 241 -23.00 -13.79 -2.00
C LEU A 241 -23.88 -13.96 -3.23
N ARG A 242 -25.02 -14.64 -3.06
CA ARG A 242 -26.12 -14.62 -4.02
C ARG A 242 -27.12 -13.54 -3.61
N VAL A 243 -27.38 -12.62 -4.52
CA VAL A 243 -28.33 -11.52 -4.38
C VAL A 243 -29.52 -11.79 -5.30
N GLY A 244 -30.68 -12.12 -4.71
CA GLY A 244 -31.95 -12.25 -5.41
C GLY A 244 -33.07 -11.61 -4.60
N GLY A 245 -34.18 -12.32 -4.39
CA GLY A 245 -35.21 -11.88 -3.42
C GLY A 245 -34.73 -11.87 -1.96
N ARG A 246 -33.62 -12.57 -1.67
CA ARG A 246 -32.88 -12.56 -0.41
C ARG A 246 -31.37 -12.58 -0.69
N LEU A 247 -30.58 -12.19 0.31
CA LEU A 247 -29.13 -12.25 0.28
C LEU A 247 -28.69 -13.53 0.99
N ASP A 248 -28.11 -14.46 0.24
CA ASP A 248 -27.67 -15.76 0.74
C ASP A 248 -26.15 -15.90 0.57
N LEU A 249 -25.46 -16.28 1.66
CA LEU A 249 -24.05 -16.70 1.61
C LEU A 249 -23.96 -18.10 1.01
N LEU A 250 -23.13 -18.27 0.00
CA LEU A 250 -22.86 -19.56 -0.61
C LEU A 250 -21.64 -20.18 0.06
N GLU A 251 -21.85 -20.66 1.29
CA GLU A 251 -20.81 -21.35 2.05
C GLU A 251 -20.42 -22.66 1.34
N SER A 252 -19.12 -22.91 1.19
CA SER A 252 -18.64 -24.22 0.76
C SER A 252 -18.67 -25.15 1.98
N PRO A 253 -19.43 -26.27 1.94
CA PRO A 253 -19.49 -27.19 3.07
C PRO A 253 -18.13 -27.83 3.38
N ASP A 254 -17.27 -27.94 2.35
CA ASP A 254 -15.90 -28.41 2.46
C ASP A 254 -14.95 -27.29 1.97
N PRO A 255 -14.33 -26.51 2.86
CA PRO A 255 -13.38 -25.48 2.46
C PRO A 255 -12.05 -26.13 2.00
N SER A 256 -11.57 -25.77 0.80
CA SER A 256 -10.22 -26.14 0.37
C SER A 256 -9.20 -25.12 0.89
N PRO A 257 -7.97 -25.53 1.24
CA PRO A 257 -6.87 -24.61 1.46
C PRO A 257 -6.64 -23.67 0.27
N PRO A 258 -6.04 -22.48 0.50
CA PRO A 258 -5.51 -21.60 -0.54
C PRO A 258 -4.47 -22.29 -1.44
N LEU A 259 -4.21 -21.68 -2.61
CA LEU A 259 -3.07 -22.08 -3.43
C LEU A 259 -1.76 -21.84 -2.67
N GLY A 260 -0.79 -22.73 -2.87
CA GLY A 260 0.46 -22.80 -2.12
C GLY A 260 0.40 -23.69 -0.88
N LEU A 261 -0.80 -24.03 -0.42
CA LEU A 261 -1.02 -24.86 0.77
C LEU A 261 -1.64 -26.22 0.43
N SER A 262 -1.31 -26.77 -0.74
CA SER A 262 -1.82 -28.06 -1.24
C SER A 262 -3.36 -28.11 -1.23
N PRO A 263 -4.02 -27.33 -2.10
CA PRO A 263 -5.47 -27.23 -2.13
C PRO A 263 -6.10 -28.60 -2.42
N THR A 264 -7.27 -28.84 -1.81
CA THR A 264 -8.12 -30.01 -2.07
C THR A 264 -9.45 -29.54 -2.67
N PRO A 265 -9.42 -28.94 -3.88
CA PRO A 265 -10.57 -28.29 -4.48
C PRO A 265 -11.73 -29.27 -4.68
N ARG A 266 -12.95 -28.82 -4.35
CA ARG A 266 -14.18 -29.57 -4.59
C ARG A 266 -15.16 -28.73 -5.40
N LEU A 267 -15.79 -29.38 -6.37
CA LEU A 267 -16.79 -28.75 -7.21
C LEU A 267 -18.11 -28.59 -6.45
N HIS A 268 -18.62 -27.37 -6.41
CA HIS A 268 -19.92 -27.04 -5.83
C HIS A 268 -20.86 -26.52 -6.91
N THR A 269 -22.05 -27.11 -7.05
CA THR A 269 -23.00 -26.71 -8.09
C THR A 269 -24.19 -26.00 -7.48
N ILE A 270 -24.46 -24.79 -7.96
CA ILE A 270 -25.53 -23.93 -7.46
C ILE A 270 -26.48 -23.61 -8.61
N ARG A 271 -27.79 -23.78 -8.40
CA ARG A 271 -28.78 -23.44 -9.42
C ARG A 271 -29.00 -21.92 -9.48
N LEU A 272 -29.11 -21.41 -10.71
CA LEU A 272 -29.40 -20.02 -11.02
C LEU A 272 -30.90 -19.84 -11.28
N SER A 273 -31.51 -18.82 -10.66
CA SER A 273 -32.75 -18.26 -11.20
C SER A 273 -32.41 -17.06 -12.11
N PRO A 274 -33.22 -16.74 -13.12
CA PRO A 274 -32.94 -15.64 -14.06
C PRO A 274 -32.76 -14.26 -13.42
N SER A 275 -33.17 -14.07 -12.17
CA SER A 275 -33.09 -12.80 -11.42
C SER A 275 -31.97 -12.78 -10.37
N SER A 276 -31.04 -13.74 -10.40
CA SER A 276 -29.97 -13.86 -9.39
C SER A 276 -28.71 -13.12 -9.83
N ALA A 277 -28.23 -12.20 -9.01
CA ALA A 277 -26.90 -11.58 -9.12
C ALA A 277 -25.93 -12.20 -8.10
N TYR A 278 -24.63 -12.16 -8.38
CA TYR A 278 -23.59 -12.70 -7.51
C TYR A 278 -22.57 -11.62 -7.20
N SER A 279 -22.17 -11.52 -5.93
CA SER A 279 -21.19 -10.55 -5.47
C SER A 279 -20.13 -11.27 -4.65
N CYS A 280 -18.87 -11.06 -5.00
CA CYS A 280 -17.71 -11.58 -4.28
C CYS A 280 -16.89 -10.38 -3.81
N THR A 281 -16.44 -10.41 -2.56
CA THR A 281 -15.53 -9.40 -2.01
C THR A 281 -14.30 -10.10 -1.45
N PRO A 282 -13.10 -9.82 -1.97
CA PRO A 282 -11.87 -10.47 -1.50
C PRO A 282 -11.59 -10.20 -0.03
N THR A 283 -11.95 -9.01 0.46
CA THR A 283 -11.87 -8.67 1.88
C THR A 283 -13.17 -9.06 2.60
N ALA A 284 -13.05 -9.87 3.66
CA ALA A 284 -14.18 -10.13 4.55
C ALA A 284 -14.68 -8.82 5.18
N SER A 285 -15.89 -8.39 4.83
CA SER A 285 -16.55 -7.30 5.55
C SER A 285 -16.69 -7.70 7.02
N PRO A 286 -16.31 -6.84 8.00
CA PRO A 286 -16.68 -7.09 9.38
C PRO A 286 -18.21 -7.19 9.46
N ARG A 287 -18.71 -8.34 9.93
CA ARG A 287 -20.15 -8.52 10.17
C ARG A 287 -20.65 -7.36 11.02
N PRO A 288 -21.74 -6.65 10.65
CA PRO A 288 -22.43 -5.84 11.63
C PRO A 288 -22.96 -6.79 12.69
N ALA A 289 -22.40 -6.70 13.91
CA ALA A 289 -22.89 -7.42 15.06
C ALA A 289 -24.33 -6.95 15.34
N THR A 290 -25.33 -7.61 14.75
CA THR A 290 -26.71 -7.47 15.18
C THR A 290 -26.84 -8.14 16.55
N ARG A 291 -26.53 -7.37 17.59
CA ARG A 291 -26.77 -7.71 18.99
C ARG A 291 -28.29 -7.75 19.21
N ARG A 292 -28.92 -8.88 18.90
CA ARG A 292 -30.25 -9.21 19.41
C ARG A 292 -30.10 -9.50 20.90
N ALA A 293 -30.42 -8.51 21.73
CA ALA A 293 -30.54 -8.68 23.16
C ALA A 293 -31.57 -9.79 23.46
N PRO A 294 -31.25 -10.79 24.31
CA PRO A 294 -32.26 -11.71 24.78
C PRO A 294 -33.20 -10.95 25.73
N ARG A 295 -34.49 -10.92 25.37
CA ARG A 295 -35.56 -10.50 26.28
C ARG A 295 -35.54 -11.42 27.50
N SER A 296 -35.38 -10.83 28.68
CA SER A 296 -35.52 -11.50 29.96
C SER A 296 -36.94 -12.05 30.14
N PRO A 297 -37.12 -13.29 30.65
CA PRO A 297 -38.39 -13.71 31.20
C PRO A 297 -38.54 -13.15 32.62
N SER A 298 -39.66 -12.46 32.84
CA SER A 298 -40.18 -11.99 34.12
C SER A 298 -40.21 -13.13 35.15
N THR A 299 -39.44 -13.00 36.22
CA THR A 299 -39.54 -13.82 37.44
C THR A 299 -40.64 -13.27 38.35
N ALA A 300 -41.70 -14.05 38.52
CA ALA A 300 -42.70 -13.84 39.58
C ALA A 300 -42.73 -15.07 40.49
N ARG A 301 -42.32 -14.84 41.75
CA ARG A 301 -42.73 -15.48 43.02
C ARG A 301 -42.82 -17.00 43.15
N SER A 302 -42.05 -17.54 44.11
CA SER A 302 -42.49 -18.21 45.37
C SER A 302 -41.39 -19.18 45.83
N GLY A 303 -40.62 -18.90 46.89
CA GLY A 303 -40.88 -19.37 48.26
C GLY A 303 -39.98 -20.58 48.60
N PRO A 304 -39.22 -20.61 49.73
CA PRO A 304 -38.31 -21.72 50.03
C PRO A 304 -38.96 -22.75 50.96
N HIS A 305 -38.84 -24.04 50.66
CA HIS A 305 -39.07 -25.11 51.64
C HIS A 305 -38.08 -26.26 51.48
N CYS A 306 -37.44 -26.61 52.61
CA CYS A 306 -36.48 -27.70 52.83
C CYS A 306 -37.04 -29.11 52.54
N PRO A 307 -36.15 -30.11 52.30
CA PRO A 307 -36.43 -31.55 52.38
C PRO A 307 -35.93 -32.17 53.72
N PRO A 308 -35.82 -33.52 53.87
CA PRO A 308 -36.80 -34.64 54.03
C PRO A 308 -36.57 -35.29 55.46
N PRO A 309 -36.70 -36.61 55.81
CA PRO A 309 -37.24 -37.86 55.19
C PRO A 309 -38.15 -38.64 56.22
N PRO A 310 -38.31 -40.00 56.32
CA PRO A 310 -37.73 -41.17 55.62
C PRO A 310 -38.46 -41.62 54.34
#